data_AF-A0A3D4JWL4-F1
#
_entry.id   AF-A0A3D4JWL4-F1
#
_cell.length_a   1.000
_cell.length_b   1.000
_cell.length_c   1.000
_cell.angle_alpha   90.00
_cell.angle_beta   90.00
_cell.angle_gamma   90.00
#
_symmetry.space_group_name_H-M   'P 1'
#
loop_
_entity.id
_entity.type
_entity.pdbx_description
1 polymer ?
#
loop_
_entity_poly.entity_id
_entity_poly.type
_entity_poly.pdbx_seq_one_letter_code
_entity_poly.pdbx_strand_id
1 'polypeptide(L)'
;MCFYILTNNIMRNFIKPLLFSGVAMLSIISCDDNDDNMMTEKTTYELVSSDSNLSSLKAAIDKAGLSATLNQSGTFTLFAPTNAAFATFLQANGYASLNDVPTAALKTLLMNHVLNSEVKAAAISTGYVSTLAMGSASSTRPISMFINTNGGVKINGVSNVVATDIDANNGVIHKVDAVIGLPTIVTHATANPQFTSLVSALTRSDMPNFVGILSGTANSPFTVFAPTNTAFSSLLTEIGAANLAAIPKTTLENTLKYHVVTGANVGSNNLTNNMMVPTFQGGSFKITTTGGAKITDNNNRVSNIIVTDVQCSNGIIHAIDKVLLP
;
A
#
# COMPACT_ATOMS: atom_id res chain seq x y z
N MET A 1 -18.59 -47.46 -31.78
CA MET A 1 -19.91 -47.89 -32.30
C MET A 1 -20.90 -47.85 -31.14
N CYS A 2 -21.93 -47.00 -31.26
CA CYS A 2 -23.20 -46.89 -30.50
C CYS A 2 -23.15 -46.85 -28.96
N PHE A 3 -23.32 -45.72 -28.25
CA PHE A 3 -24.45 -44.76 -28.13
C PHE A 3 -25.76 -45.31 -27.52
N TYR A 4 -26.02 -44.80 -26.31
CA TYR A 4 -27.28 -44.28 -25.74
C TYR A 4 -28.44 -45.20 -25.32
N ILE A 5 -28.75 -45.10 -24.03
CA ILE A 5 -29.96 -45.60 -23.36
C ILE A 5 -31.06 -44.52 -23.44
N LEU A 6 -32.08 -44.86 -24.22
CA LEU A 6 -33.53 -44.78 -23.95
C LEU A 6 -34.08 -43.67 -23.04
N THR A 7 -34.72 -42.70 -23.68
CA THR A 7 -35.96 -42.04 -23.20
C THR A 7 -37.20 -42.90 -23.50
N ASN A 8 -38.13 -42.98 -22.56
CA ASN A 8 -39.52 -43.42 -22.73
C ASN A 8 -40.30 -43.03 -21.44
N ASN A 9 -41.58 -42.66 -21.39
CA ASN A 9 -42.63 -42.30 -22.35
C ASN A 9 -43.94 -42.04 -21.53
N ILE A 10 -44.97 -41.50 -22.19
CA ILE A 10 -46.43 -41.64 -21.89
C ILE A 10 -47.00 -40.63 -20.87
N MET A 11 -48.09 -39.86 -21.09
CA MET A 11 -49.38 -40.05 -21.82
C MET A 11 -49.97 -38.65 -22.18
N ARG A 12 -50.37 -38.32 -23.43
CA ARG A 12 -51.74 -38.37 -24.04
C ARG A 12 -52.88 -37.90 -23.10
N ASN A 13 -53.87 -37.08 -23.44
CA ASN A 13 -54.44 -36.61 -24.71
C ASN A 13 -55.41 -35.42 -24.47
N PHE A 14 -55.50 -34.53 -25.46
CA PHE A 14 -56.65 -33.78 -26.00
C PHE A 14 -57.97 -33.65 -25.21
N ILE A 15 -58.45 -32.40 -25.04
CA ILE A 15 -59.76 -31.86 -25.51
C ILE A 15 -59.73 -30.31 -25.37
N LYS A 16 -60.02 -29.60 -26.46
CA LYS A 16 -60.56 -28.22 -26.55
C LYS A 16 -61.94 -28.34 -27.26
N PRO A 17 -62.85 -27.34 -27.34
CA PRO A 17 -62.78 -25.92 -26.93
C PRO A 17 -64.06 -25.43 -26.19
N LEU A 18 -64.08 -24.21 -25.63
CA LEU A 18 -65.26 -23.33 -25.67
C LEU A 18 -64.91 -21.88 -25.32
N LEU A 19 -65.53 -20.96 -26.04
CA LEU A 19 -65.41 -19.51 -25.96
C LEU A 19 -65.84 -18.95 -24.60
N PHE A 20 -65.14 -17.92 -24.11
CA PHE A 20 -65.76 -16.85 -23.33
C PHE A 20 -65.09 -15.51 -23.63
N SER A 21 -65.93 -14.55 -24.04
CA SER A 21 -65.62 -13.14 -24.28
C SER A 21 -65.51 -12.40 -22.95
N GLY A 22 -64.56 -11.46 -22.82
CA GLY A 22 -64.36 -10.69 -21.59
C GLY A 22 -63.41 -9.51 -21.72
N VAL A 23 -63.96 -8.38 -22.17
CA VAL A 23 -63.64 -6.97 -21.84
C VAL A 23 -62.18 -6.62 -21.48
N ALA A 24 -61.51 -5.90 -22.39
CA ALA A 24 -60.29 -5.15 -22.10
C ALA A 24 -60.63 -3.81 -21.42
N MET A 25 -60.29 -3.66 -20.13
CA MET A 25 -60.19 -2.36 -19.49
C MET A 25 -58.80 -1.78 -19.76
N LEU A 26 -58.73 -0.70 -20.55
CA LEU A 26 -57.56 0.17 -20.58
C LEU A 26 -57.57 1.04 -19.32
N SER A 27 -56.66 0.76 -18.40
CA SER A 27 -56.29 1.68 -17.32
C SER A 27 -55.28 2.69 -17.89
N ILE A 28 -55.75 3.90 -18.17
CA ILE A 28 -54.88 5.07 -18.29
C ILE A 28 -54.32 5.39 -16.90
N ILE A 29 -53.11 4.91 -16.62
CA ILE A 29 -52.34 5.39 -15.49
C ILE A 29 -51.79 6.75 -15.89
N SER A 30 -52.39 7.78 -15.31
CA SER A 30 -51.87 9.14 -15.28
C SER A 30 -50.45 9.10 -14.73
N CYS A 31 -49.48 9.64 -15.47
CA CYS A 31 -48.19 10.00 -14.91
C CYS A 31 -48.45 11.04 -13.81
N ASP A 32 -48.19 10.67 -12.57
CA ASP A 32 -47.99 11.63 -11.49
C ASP A 32 -46.47 11.84 -11.42
N ASP A 33 -46.04 13.07 -11.70
CA ASP A 33 -44.65 13.52 -11.65
C ASP A 33 -44.14 13.38 -10.21
N ASN A 34 -43.69 12.18 -9.85
CA ASN A 34 -42.81 12.00 -8.71
C ASN A 34 -41.41 12.32 -9.17
N ASP A 35 -41.03 13.58 -8.98
CA ASP A 35 -39.66 14.07 -8.94
C ASP A 35 -38.86 13.19 -7.97
N ASP A 36 -38.19 12.16 -8.48
CA ASP A 36 -37.14 11.52 -7.72
C ASP A 36 -36.05 12.57 -7.57
N ASN A 37 -36.02 13.19 -6.39
CA ASN A 37 -34.88 13.93 -5.88
C ASN A 37 -33.68 12.97 -5.85
N MET A 38 -33.12 12.72 -7.04
CA MET A 38 -31.85 12.11 -7.32
C MET A 38 -30.84 13.10 -6.76
N MET A 39 -30.62 13.05 -5.44
CA MET A 39 -29.49 13.71 -4.82
C MET A 39 -28.28 13.27 -5.61
N THR A 40 -27.76 14.17 -6.44
CA THR A 40 -26.55 13.91 -7.21
C THR A 40 -25.48 13.63 -6.17
N GLU A 41 -25.04 12.38 -6.09
CA GLU A 41 -24.03 12.02 -5.12
C GLU A 41 -22.78 12.86 -5.37
N LYS A 42 -22.30 13.47 -4.29
CA LYS A 42 -21.13 14.35 -4.34
C LYS A 42 -19.89 13.50 -4.63
N THR A 43 -19.02 14.01 -5.48
CA THR A 43 -17.68 13.48 -5.67
C THR A 43 -16.84 13.61 -4.39
N THR A 44 -15.70 12.94 -4.38
CA THR A 44 -14.73 12.97 -3.28
C THR A 44 -14.33 14.41 -2.91
N TYR A 45 -14.01 15.26 -3.90
CA TYR A 45 -13.65 16.65 -3.62
C TYR A 45 -14.84 17.51 -3.18
N GLU A 46 -16.05 17.28 -3.70
CA GLU A 46 -17.26 18.00 -3.26
C GLU A 46 -17.62 17.67 -1.81
N LEU A 47 -17.45 16.41 -1.39
CA LEU A 47 -17.62 16.00 0.00
C LEU A 47 -16.61 16.68 0.91
N VAL A 48 -15.32 16.61 0.57
CA VAL A 48 -14.25 17.34 1.28
C VAL A 48 -14.57 18.83 1.37
N SER A 49 -15.10 19.42 0.29
CA SER A 49 -15.43 20.84 0.23
C SER A 49 -16.60 21.23 1.13
N SER A 50 -17.54 20.31 1.39
CA SER A 50 -18.71 20.55 2.24
C SER A 50 -18.52 20.16 3.71
N ASP A 51 -17.39 19.52 4.05
CA ASP A 51 -17.09 19.08 5.41
C ASP A 51 -16.22 20.10 6.16
N SER A 52 -16.78 20.72 7.19
CA SER A 52 -16.08 21.74 7.99
C SER A 52 -14.84 21.19 8.70
N ASN A 53 -14.78 19.89 9.01
CA ASN A 53 -13.63 19.25 9.63
C ASN A 53 -12.50 18.91 8.62
N LEU A 54 -12.76 19.09 7.32
CA LEU A 54 -11.79 18.85 6.24
C LEU A 54 -11.39 20.15 5.50
N SER A 55 -11.73 21.32 6.05
CA SER A 55 -11.41 22.63 5.45
C SER A 55 -9.91 22.83 5.13
N SER A 56 -9.01 22.32 5.97
CA SER A 56 -7.55 22.37 5.73
C SER A 56 -7.14 21.46 4.57
N LEU A 57 -7.75 20.27 4.46
CA LEU A 57 -7.54 19.36 3.33
C LEU A 57 -8.05 19.97 2.03
N LYS A 58 -9.24 20.59 2.05
CA LYS A 58 -9.77 21.32 0.90
C LYS A 58 -8.79 22.38 0.41
N ALA A 59 -8.33 23.26 1.31
CA ALA A 59 -7.37 24.31 0.98
C ALA A 59 -6.06 23.74 0.41
N ALA A 60 -5.60 22.60 0.94
CA ALA A 60 -4.41 21.91 0.46
C ALA A 60 -4.60 21.34 -0.96
N ILE A 61 -5.75 20.70 -1.23
CA ILE A 61 -6.13 20.18 -2.55
C ILE A 61 -6.18 21.32 -3.58
N ASP A 62 -6.80 22.44 -3.21
CA ASP A 62 -6.90 23.62 -4.07
C ASP A 62 -5.52 24.20 -4.40
N LYS A 63 -4.68 24.39 -3.36
CA LYS A 63 -3.31 24.87 -3.53
C LYS A 63 -2.48 23.95 -4.42
N ALA A 64 -2.65 22.64 -4.30
CA ALA A 64 -1.94 21.65 -5.09
C ALA A 64 -2.50 21.47 -6.52
N GLY A 65 -3.62 22.12 -6.85
CA GLY A 65 -4.29 21.99 -8.15
C GLY A 65 -4.86 20.60 -8.39
N LEU A 66 -5.35 19.93 -7.34
CA LEU A 66 -5.83 18.54 -7.39
C LEU A 66 -7.36 18.41 -7.40
N SER A 67 -8.10 19.52 -7.34
CA SER A 67 -9.56 19.52 -7.33
C SER A 67 -10.15 18.84 -8.57
N ALA A 68 -9.64 19.16 -9.77
CA ALA A 68 -10.06 18.51 -11.01
C ALA A 68 -9.78 16.99 -10.98
N THR A 69 -8.64 16.56 -10.47
CA THR A 69 -8.29 15.13 -10.34
C THR A 69 -9.26 14.39 -9.44
N LEU A 70 -9.64 14.97 -8.30
CA LEU A 70 -10.55 14.33 -7.33
C LEU A 70 -12.04 14.47 -7.68
N ASN A 71 -12.37 15.28 -8.70
CA ASN A 71 -13.69 15.35 -9.32
C ASN A 71 -13.82 14.44 -10.55
N GLN A 72 -12.72 13.85 -11.05
CA GLN A 72 -12.78 12.97 -12.21
C GLN A 72 -13.60 11.71 -11.92
N SER A 73 -14.22 11.17 -12.97
CA SER A 73 -14.84 9.86 -12.96
C SER A 73 -13.80 8.78 -12.65
N GLY A 74 -14.14 7.80 -11.84
CA GLY A 74 -13.23 6.75 -11.40
C GLY A 74 -13.63 6.22 -10.04
N THR A 75 -12.78 5.37 -9.46
CA THR A 75 -12.96 4.87 -8.10
C THR A 75 -11.73 5.24 -7.25
N PHE A 76 -11.97 6.01 -6.21
CA PHE A 76 -10.95 6.47 -5.28
C PHE A 76 -11.19 5.93 -3.87
N THR A 77 -10.10 5.75 -3.12
CA THR A 77 -10.15 5.75 -1.66
C THR A 77 -9.32 6.93 -1.21
N LEU A 78 -9.94 7.90 -0.55
CA LEU A 78 -9.24 9.04 0.04
C LEU A 78 -9.14 8.86 1.55
N PHE A 79 -7.93 8.75 2.05
CA PHE A 79 -7.65 8.91 3.48
C PHE A 79 -7.56 10.40 3.80
N ALA A 80 -8.65 10.99 4.29
CA ALA A 80 -8.79 12.44 4.47
C ALA A 80 -8.31 12.91 5.85
N PRO A 81 -7.13 13.55 5.98
CA PRO A 81 -6.67 14.08 7.26
C PRO A 81 -7.58 15.22 7.72
N THR A 82 -7.96 15.16 8.99
CA THR A 82 -8.77 16.19 9.66
C THR A 82 -8.02 17.53 9.80
N ASN A 83 -8.74 18.60 10.12
CA ASN A 83 -8.11 19.90 10.43
C ASN A 83 -7.06 19.77 11.56
N ALA A 84 -7.32 18.96 12.59
CA ALA A 84 -6.38 18.70 13.69
C ALA A 84 -5.11 17.98 13.21
N ALA A 85 -5.27 17.02 12.29
CA ALA A 85 -4.15 16.33 11.64
C ALA A 85 -3.26 17.31 10.87
N PHE A 86 -3.86 18.22 10.10
CA PHE A 86 -3.12 19.26 9.37
C PHE A 86 -2.42 20.27 10.28
N ALA A 87 -3.07 20.71 11.35
CA ALA A 87 -2.46 21.61 12.33
C ALA A 87 -1.19 20.98 12.93
N THR A 88 -1.28 19.70 13.31
CA THR A 88 -0.13 18.92 13.82
C THR A 88 0.97 18.80 12.77
N PHE A 89 0.62 18.51 11.52
CA PHE A 89 1.58 18.42 10.42
C PHE A 89 2.34 19.73 10.18
N LEU A 90 1.63 20.86 10.13
CA LEU A 90 2.26 22.18 9.91
C LEU A 90 3.21 22.51 11.05
N GLN A 91 2.77 22.33 12.30
CA GLN A 91 3.60 22.57 13.48
C GLN A 91 4.85 21.69 13.48
N ALA A 92 4.70 20.37 13.25
CA ALA A 92 5.81 19.42 13.26
C ALA A 92 6.87 19.70 12.17
N ASN A 93 6.48 20.38 11.09
CA ASN A 93 7.38 20.73 9.99
C ASN A 93 7.81 22.21 10.01
N GLY A 94 7.46 22.97 11.06
CA GLY A 94 7.85 24.37 11.20
C GLY A 94 7.19 25.33 10.20
N TYR A 95 6.06 24.94 9.60
CA TYR A 95 5.29 25.80 8.71
C TYR A 95 4.33 26.66 9.54
N ALA A 96 4.33 27.98 9.34
CA ALA A 96 3.40 28.88 10.02
C ALA A 96 1.98 28.75 9.43
N SER A 97 1.89 28.41 8.14
CA SER A 97 0.64 28.17 7.44
C SER A 97 0.80 27.18 6.30
N LEU A 98 -0.33 26.73 5.75
CA LEU A 98 -0.35 25.92 4.52
C LEU A 98 0.38 26.60 3.35
N ASN A 99 0.44 27.94 3.31
CA ASN A 99 1.12 28.68 2.24
C ASN A 99 2.64 28.43 2.22
N ASP A 100 3.24 28.10 3.36
CA ASP A 100 4.68 27.84 3.48
C ASP A 100 5.09 26.46 2.97
N VAL A 101 4.12 25.54 2.80
CA VAL A 101 4.38 24.19 2.28
C VAL A 101 4.67 24.27 0.78
N PRO A 102 5.81 23.79 0.26
CA PRO A 102 6.08 23.82 -1.17
C PRO A 102 5.02 23.07 -1.98
N THR A 103 4.42 23.72 -3.00
CA THR A 103 3.28 23.18 -3.76
C THR A 103 3.58 21.82 -4.39
N ALA A 104 4.79 21.62 -4.92
CA ALA A 104 5.20 20.34 -5.50
C ALA A 104 5.23 19.21 -4.46
N ALA A 105 5.80 19.49 -3.27
CA ALA A 105 5.83 18.53 -2.16
C ALA A 105 4.41 18.25 -1.65
N LEU A 106 3.57 19.28 -1.53
CA LEU A 106 2.18 19.15 -1.11
C LEU A 106 1.38 18.27 -2.08
N LYS A 107 1.56 18.44 -3.39
CA LYS A 107 0.90 17.61 -4.41
C LYS A 107 1.24 16.14 -4.25
N THR A 108 2.53 15.80 -4.13
CA THR A 108 2.95 14.41 -3.92
C THR A 108 2.45 13.85 -2.58
N LEU A 109 2.48 14.66 -1.51
CA LEU A 109 1.97 14.28 -0.21
C LEU A 109 0.47 13.96 -0.26
N LEU A 110 -0.34 14.79 -0.91
CA LEU A 110 -1.78 14.55 -1.04
C LEU A 110 -2.08 13.32 -1.90
N MET A 111 -1.32 13.07 -2.97
CA MET A 111 -1.47 11.85 -3.76
C MET A 111 -1.12 10.57 -2.99
N ASN A 112 -0.35 10.67 -1.90
CA ASN A 112 -0.07 9.55 -1.01
C ASN A 112 -1.28 9.17 -0.15
N HIS A 113 -2.29 10.03 -0.07
CA HIS A 113 -3.54 9.78 0.64
C HIS A 113 -4.61 9.16 -0.25
N VAL A 114 -4.33 8.96 -1.54
CA VAL A 114 -5.31 8.50 -2.53
C VAL A 114 -4.91 7.15 -3.09
N LEU A 115 -5.84 6.20 -3.09
CA LEU A 115 -5.75 4.95 -3.84
C LEU A 115 -6.60 5.06 -5.11
N ASN A 116 -6.19 4.38 -6.19
CA ASN A 116 -6.94 4.30 -7.45
C ASN A 116 -7.93 3.12 -7.47
N SER A 117 -8.60 2.91 -6.34
CA SER A 117 -9.61 1.88 -6.13
C SER A 117 -10.49 2.27 -4.97
N GLU A 118 -11.76 1.87 -4.98
CA GLU A 118 -12.66 2.00 -3.83
C GLU A 118 -12.47 0.83 -2.87
N VAL A 119 -12.12 1.12 -1.61
CA VAL A 119 -11.90 0.13 -0.55
C VAL A 119 -12.66 0.58 0.69
N LYS A 120 -13.88 0.06 0.87
CA LYS A 120 -14.67 0.27 2.10
C LYS A 120 -14.03 -0.46 3.29
N ALA A 121 -14.39 -0.06 4.51
CA ALA A 121 -13.78 -0.58 5.74
C ALA A 121 -13.80 -2.10 5.84
N ALA A 122 -14.88 -2.74 5.41
CA ALA A 122 -15.03 -4.19 5.41
C ALA A 122 -14.04 -4.92 4.47
N ALA A 123 -13.52 -4.24 3.45
CA ALA A 123 -12.55 -4.77 2.49
C ALA A 123 -11.09 -4.44 2.86
N ILE A 124 -10.86 -3.58 3.87
CA ILE A 124 -9.52 -3.25 4.33
C ILE A 124 -8.91 -4.46 5.05
N SER A 125 -7.71 -4.86 4.62
CA SER A 125 -6.93 -5.92 5.24
C SER A 125 -5.51 -5.44 5.55
N THR A 126 -4.82 -6.14 6.47
CA THR A 126 -3.41 -5.84 6.76
C THR A 126 -2.54 -6.20 5.56
N GLY A 127 -1.71 -5.26 5.10
CA GLY A 127 -0.85 -5.45 3.94
C GLY A 127 -0.37 -4.16 3.32
N TYR A 128 0.30 -4.27 2.17
CA TYR A 128 0.69 -3.11 1.37
C TYR A 128 -0.34 -2.85 0.27
N VAL A 129 -0.70 -1.58 0.10
CA VAL A 129 -1.49 -1.08 -1.04
C VAL A 129 -0.69 -0.03 -1.80
N SER A 130 -1.10 0.28 -3.02
CA SER A 130 -0.44 1.26 -3.88
C SER A 130 -1.22 2.57 -3.89
N THR A 131 -0.52 3.68 -3.63
CA THR A 131 -1.09 5.04 -3.67
C THR A 131 -0.98 5.65 -5.07
N LEU A 132 -1.43 6.89 -5.24
CA LEU A 132 -1.19 7.68 -6.45
C LEU A 132 0.09 8.54 -6.39
N ALA A 133 0.82 8.55 -5.27
CA ALA A 133 2.03 9.35 -5.14
C ALA A 133 3.21 8.73 -5.88
N MET A 134 3.98 9.57 -6.59
CA MET A 134 5.30 9.23 -7.11
C MET A 134 6.38 9.88 -6.22
N GLY A 135 7.26 9.08 -5.64
CA GLY A 135 8.34 9.57 -4.77
C GLY A 135 9.62 9.92 -5.53
N SER A 136 10.59 10.51 -4.83
CA SER A 136 11.89 10.86 -5.42
C SER A 136 12.69 9.65 -5.93
N ALA A 137 12.50 8.47 -5.34
CA ALA A 137 13.20 7.25 -5.77
C ALA A 137 12.68 6.67 -7.09
N SER A 138 11.48 7.03 -7.54
CA SER A 138 10.90 6.53 -8.80
C SER A 138 9.80 7.43 -9.34
N SER A 139 9.89 7.77 -10.63
CA SER A 139 8.86 8.51 -11.35
C SER A 139 7.78 7.63 -12.00
N THR A 140 7.97 6.31 -11.98
CA THR A 140 7.09 5.35 -12.67
C THR A 140 6.46 4.33 -11.73
N ARG A 141 6.88 4.31 -10.46
CA ARG A 141 6.40 3.37 -9.46
C ARG A 141 5.72 4.14 -8.32
N PRO A 142 4.40 3.96 -8.14
CA PRO A 142 3.69 4.59 -7.05
C PRO A 142 4.21 4.11 -5.70
N ILE A 143 4.14 5.00 -4.71
CA ILE A 143 4.53 4.74 -3.33
C ILE A 143 3.59 3.71 -2.70
N SER A 144 4.18 2.76 -1.98
CA SER A 144 3.45 1.78 -1.18
C SER A 144 2.97 2.39 0.14
N MET A 145 1.80 1.96 0.58
CA MET A 145 1.23 2.30 1.87
C MET A 145 1.02 1.01 2.66
N PHE A 146 1.55 0.93 3.87
CA PHE A 146 1.29 -0.18 4.76
C PHE A 146 0.04 0.09 5.60
N ILE A 147 -0.91 -0.83 5.56
CA ILE A 147 -2.10 -0.82 6.40
C ILE A 147 -1.99 -1.95 7.41
N ASN A 148 -2.21 -1.63 8.69
CA ASN A 148 -2.32 -2.58 9.77
C ASN A 148 -3.74 -2.49 10.35
N THR A 149 -4.42 -3.62 10.48
CA THR A 149 -5.81 -3.69 10.98
C THR A 149 -5.91 -4.20 12.41
N ASN A 150 -4.78 -4.46 13.08
CA ASN A 150 -4.75 -4.92 14.46
C ASN A 150 -5.04 -3.74 15.42
N GLY A 151 -6.19 -3.77 16.08
CA GLY A 151 -6.62 -2.70 16.99
C GLY A 151 -7.17 -1.46 16.29
N GLY A 152 -7.71 -1.62 15.07
CA GLY A 152 -8.17 -0.54 14.20
C GLY A 152 -7.29 -0.40 12.96
N VAL A 153 -7.67 0.47 12.02
CA VAL A 153 -6.91 0.70 10.79
C VAL A 153 -5.84 1.76 11.04
N LYS A 154 -4.57 1.33 11.04
CA LYS A 154 -3.39 2.18 11.19
C LYS A 154 -2.54 2.16 9.93
N ILE A 155 -2.24 3.34 9.41
CA ILE A 155 -1.55 3.56 8.14
C ILE A 155 -0.11 4.00 8.40
N ASN A 156 0.84 3.31 7.78
CA ASN A 156 2.28 3.54 7.89
C ASN A 156 2.80 3.62 9.34
N GLY A 157 2.08 3.03 10.29
CA GLY A 157 2.40 3.10 11.71
C GLY A 157 2.19 4.48 12.35
N VAL A 158 1.66 5.47 11.63
CA VAL A 158 1.53 6.87 12.07
C VAL A 158 0.08 7.29 12.23
N SER A 159 -0.77 7.06 11.22
CA SER A 159 -2.12 7.63 11.20
C SER A 159 -3.19 6.57 11.44
N ASN A 160 -4.16 6.85 12.30
CA ASN A 160 -5.33 6.00 12.52
C ASN A 160 -6.52 6.54 11.72
N VAL A 161 -7.31 5.61 11.19
CA VAL A 161 -8.62 5.93 10.62
C VAL A 161 -9.62 6.18 11.76
N VAL A 162 -10.28 7.32 11.73
CA VAL A 162 -11.18 7.80 12.80
C VAL A 162 -12.65 7.90 12.37
N ALA A 163 -12.92 7.90 11.07
CA ALA A 163 -14.26 7.70 10.53
C ALA A 163 -14.12 6.98 9.18
N THR A 164 -15.01 6.04 8.89
CA THR A 164 -14.95 5.21 7.69
C THR A 164 -16.18 5.41 6.81
N ASP A 165 -16.08 4.94 5.57
CA ASP A 165 -17.22 4.69 4.68
C ASP A 165 -18.08 5.92 4.42
N ILE A 166 -17.45 7.07 4.20
CA ILE A 166 -18.14 8.25 3.67
C ILE A 166 -18.20 8.07 2.15
N ASP A 167 -19.36 7.60 1.68
CA ASP A 167 -19.59 7.30 0.27
C ASP A 167 -19.56 8.55 -0.61
N ALA A 168 -18.84 8.45 -1.72
CA ALA A 168 -18.73 9.47 -2.75
C ALA A 168 -19.12 8.86 -4.11
N ASN A 169 -19.64 9.68 -5.01
CA ASN A 169 -19.96 9.27 -6.39
C ASN A 169 -18.80 8.54 -7.10
N ASN A 170 -17.57 8.98 -6.83
CA ASN A 170 -16.35 8.44 -7.43
C ASN A 170 -15.47 7.71 -6.42
N GLY A 171 -16.04 7.14 -5.33
CA GLY A 171 -15.31 6.28 -4.40
C GLY A 171 -15.72 6.41 -2.94
N VAL A 172 -14.75 6.40 -2.04
CA VAL A 172 -14.97 6.44 -0.59
C VAL A 172 -13.94 7.31 0.13
N ILE A 173 -14.38 7.99 1.19
CA ILE A 173 -13.52 8.75 2.10
C ILE A 173 -13.44 8.06 3.46
N HIS A 174 -12.23 7.90 3.96
CA HIS A 174 -11.94 7.53 5.35
C HIS A 174 -11.21 8.69 6.03
N LYS A 175 -11.77 9.27 7.10
CA LYS A 175 -11.08 10.35 7.83
C LYS A 175 -9.94 9.78 8.66
N VAL A 176 -8.82 10.51 8.72
CA VAL A 176 -7.64 10.11 9.48
C VAL A 176 -7.15 11.21 10.43
N ASP A 177 -6.50 10.80 11.51
CA ASP A 177 -6.04 11.68 12.60
C ASP A 177 -4.65 12.31 12.38
N ALA A 178 -3.93 11.92 11.31
CA ALA A 178 -2.61 12.45 10.99
C ALA A 178 -2.43 12.56 9.47
N VAL A 179 -1.65 13.55 9.04
CA VAL A 179 -1.23 13.62 7.63
C VAL A 179 -0.22 12.51 7.37
N ILE A 180 -0.51 11.66 6.39
CA ILE A 180 0.30 10.50 6.01
C ILE A 180 1.46 10.95 5.13
N GLY A 181 2.64 11.09 5.75
CA GLY A 181 3.89 11.38 5.06
C GLY A 181 4.31 10.29 4.07
N LEU A 182 5.25 10.63 3.17
CA LEU A 182 5.83 9.66 2.24
C LEU A 182 6.75 8.68 2.99
N PRO A 183 6.42 7.39 3.08
CA PRO A 183 7.19 6.44 3.88
C PRO A 183 8.60 6.25 3.31
N THR A 184 9.60 6.32 4.20
CA THR A 184 10.96 5.85 3.92
C THR A 184 11.06 4.34 4.16
N ILE A 185 12.19 3.74 3.79
CA ILE A 185 12.49 2.34 4.14
C ILE A 185 12.32 2.08 5.63
N VAL A 186 12.85 2.96 6.48
CA VAL A 186 12.72 2.83 7.94
C VAL A 186 11.27 2.98 8.40
N THR A 187 10.49 3.84 7.75
CA THR A 187 9.05 3.98 8.05
C THR A 187 8.34 2.65 7.86
N HIS A 188 8.55 1.98 6.73
CA HIS A 188 7.94 0.67 6.48
C HIS A 188 8.49 -0.44 7.37
N ALA A 189 9.81 -0.47 7.60
CA ALA A 189 10.42 -1.44 8.51
C ALA A 189 9.85 -1.35 9.94
N THR A 190 9.61 -0.12 10.41
CA THR A 190 9.03 0.12 11.75
C THR A 190 7.53 -0.15 11.80
N ALA A 191 6.80 0.16 10.72
CA ALA A 191 5.36 -0.02 10.66
C ALA A 191 4.93 -1.49 10.55
N ASN A 192 5.76 -2.34 9.90
CA ASN A 192 5.42 -3.73 9.63
C ASN A 192 5.91 -4.68 10.74
N PRO A 193 5.01 -5.37 11.47
CA PRO A 193 5.37 -6.27 12.56
C PRO A 193 6.28 -7.44 12.15
N GLN A 194 6.37 -7.78 10.87
CA GLN A 194 7.25 -8.84 10.35
C GLN A 194 8.74 -8.48 10.35
N PHE A 195 9.08 -7.22 10.65
CA PHE A 195 10.45 -6.71 10.62
C PHE A 195 10.96 -6.25 12.00
N THR A 196 10.32 -6.62 13.10
CA THR A 196 10.74 -6.21 14.45
C THR A 196 12.17 -6.65 14.80
N SER A 197 12.61 -7.84 14.36
CA SER A 197 14.00 -8.30 14.51
C SER A 197 14.98 -7.45 13.69
N LEU A 198 14.60 -7.05 12.47
CA LEU A 198 15.39 -6.16 11.63
C LEU A 198 15.53 -4.78 12.29
N VAL A 199 14.43 -4.21 12.75
CA VAL A 199 14.43 -2.91 13.45
C VAL A 199 15.33 -2.98 14.69
N SER A 200 15.22 -4.04 15.49
CA SER A 200 16.08 -4.25 16.67
C SER A 200 17.56 -4.35 16.31
N ALA A 201 17.90 -4.96 15.18
CA ALA A 201 19.27 -5.02 14.68
C ALA A 201 19.78 -3.64 14.21
N LEU A 202 18.95 -2.88 13.49
CA LEU A 202 19.29 -1.53 12.98
C LEU A 202 19.44 -0.49 14.10
N THR A 203 18.76 -0.67 15.24
CA THR A 203 18.76 0.26 16.38
C THR A 203 19.61 -0.22 17.56
N ARG A 204 20.36 -1.32 17.41
CA ARG A 204 21.24 -1.83 18.46
C ARG A 204 22.28 -0.76 18.84
N SER A 205 22.46 -0.50 20.13
CA SER A 205 23.15 0.68 20.64
C SER A 205 24.63 0.80 20.24
N ASP A 206 25.27 -0.30 19.87
CA ASP A 206 26.66 -0.36 19.42
C ASP A 206 26.80 -0.22 17.89
N MET A 207 25.70 -0.13 17.13
CA MET A 207 25.69 0.00 15.67
C MET A 207 25.88 1.44 15.20
N PRO A 208 26.38 1.64 13.96
CA PRO A 208 26.26 2.90 13.25
C PRO A 208 24.79 3.35 13.16
N ASN A 209 24.57 4.64 12.88
CA ASN A 209 23.23 5.21 12.71
C ASN A 209 22.57 4.75 11.38
N PHE A 210 22.26 3.45 11.27
CA PHE A 210 21.59 2.88 10.10
C PHE A 210 20.21 3.49 9.88
N VAL A 211 19.49 3.83 10.95
CA VAL A 211 18.19 4.52 10.85
C VAL A 211 18.33 5.85 10.12
N GLY A 212 19.32 6.66 10.49
CA GLY A 212 19.62 7.92 9.81
C GLY A 212 20.03 7.71 8.35
N ILE A 213 20.90 6.73 8.08
CA ILE A 213 21.36 6.41 6.73
C ILE A 213 20.20 5.97 5.84
N LEU A 214 19.40 4.99 6.28
CA LEU A 214 18.31 4.38 5.50
C LEU A 214 17.02 5.21 5.51
N SER A 215 16.94 6.28 6.29
CA SER A 215 15.88 7.30 6.17
C SER A 215 16.30 8.46 5.28
N GLY A 216 17.61 8.64 5.07
CA GLY A 216 18.16 9.77 4.33
C GLY A 216 18.14 9.59 2.81
N THR A 217 18.71 10.58 2.13
CA THR A 217 18.89 10.64 0.67
C THR A 217 20.33 10.41 0.24
N ALA A 218 21.30 10.45 1.17
CA ALA A 218 22.69 10.11 0.88
C ALA A 218 22.80 8.63 0.51
N ASN A 219 23.29 8.31 -0.70
CA ASN A 219 23.33 6.97 -1.29
C ASN A 219 21.95 6.38 -1.70
N SER A 220 20.88 7.17 -1.59
CA SER A 220 19.56 6.85 -2.15
C SER A 220 19.60 6.99 -3.69
N PRO A 221 18.78 6.24 -4.44
CA PRO A 221 17.82 5.24 -3.98
C PRO A 221 18.48 3.99 -3.43
N PHE A 222 17.88 3.42 -2.38
CA PHE A 222 18.30 2.14 -1.84
C PHE A 222 17.43 1.01 -2.39
N THR A 223 18.00 -0.19 -2.53
CA THR A 223 17.24 -1.44 -2.59
C THR A 223 17.58 -2.27 -1.36
N VAL A 224 16.58 -2.58 -0.54
CA VAL A 224 16.78 -3.32 0.71
C VAL A 224 16.10 -4.66 0.61
N PHE A 225 16.87 -5.73 0.77
CA PHE A 225 16.36 -7.09 0.93
C PHE A 225 16.11 -7.32 2.41
N ALA A 226 14.89 -7.11 2.89
CA ALA A 226 14.56 -7.09 4.31
C ALA A 226 14.22 -8.50 4.84
N PRO A 227 15.07 -9.11 5.69
CA PRO A 227 14.76 -10.40 6.28
C PRO A 227 13.62 -10.29 7.31
N THR A 228 12.68 -11.22 7.23
CA THR A 228 11.57 -11.33 8.20
C THR A 228 12.03 -11.80 9.58
N ASN A 229 11.18 -11.65 10.59
CA ASN A 229 11.42 -12.20 11.92
C ASN A 229 11.72 -13.70 11.89
N THR A 230 11.01 -14.46 11.05
CA THR A 230 11.26 -15.89 10.85
C THR A 230 12.68 -16.12 10.33
N ALA A 231 13.11 -15.35 9.33
CA ALA A 231 14.47 -15.42 8.79
C ALA A 231 15.55 -15.23 9.87
N PHE A 232 15.37 -14.24 10.75
CA PHE A 232 16.26 -14.01 11.90
C PHE A 232 16.25 -15.17 12.88
N SER A 233 15.06 -15.66 13.26
CA SER A 233 14.93 -16.77 14.21
C SER A 233 15.59 -18.06 13.70
N SER A 234 15.46 -18.35 12.40
CA SER A 234 16.11 -19.48 11.76
C SER A 234 17.63 -19.32 11.76
N LEU A 235 18.15 -18.13 11.43
CA LEU A 235 19.59 -17.88 11.48
C LEU A 235 20.15 -18.06 12.89
N LEU A 236 19.51 -17.48 13.91
CA LEU A 236 19.97 -17.58 15.31
C LEU A 236 20.04 -19.04 15.78
N THR A 237 19.03 -19.83 15.41
CA THR A 237 19.01 -21.27 15.69
C THR A 237 20.15 -22.00 14.97
N GLU A 238 20.37 -21.69 13.69
CA GLU A 238 21.39 -22.31 12.87
C GLU A 238 22.81 -22.09 13.42
N ILE A 239 23.11 -20.87 13.89
CA ILE A 239 24.43 -20.52 14.43
C ILE A 239 24.55 -20.77 15.93
N GLY A 240 23.52 -21.29 16.59
CA GLY A 240 23.50 -21.54 18.03
C GLY A 240 23.58 -20.28 18.90
N ALA A 241 23.15 -19.12 18.37
CA ALA A 241 23.16 -17.85 19.10
C ALA A 241 21.86 -17.68 19.90
N ALA A 242 21.98 -17.32 21.19
CA ALA A 242 20.83 -17.14 22.07
C ALA A 242 19.90 -16.00 21.62
N ASN A 243 20.47 -14.90 21.11
CA ASN A 243 19.75 -13.73 20.62
C ASN A 243 20.68 -12.82 19.79
N LEU A 244 20.12 -11.73 19.25
CA LEU A 244 20.86 -10.73 18.48
C LEU A 244 22.02 -10.06 19.24
N ALA A 245 21.99 -9.99 20.58
CA ALA A 245 23.06 -9.40 21.37
C ALA A 245 24.30 -10.31 21.44
N ALA A 246 24.14 -11.63 21.20
CA ALA A 246 25.27 -12.55 21.11
C ALA A 246 26.07 -12.40 19.81
N ILE A 247 25.56 -11.65 18.82
CA ILE A 247 26.22 -11.48 17.52
C ILE A 247 27.28 -10.38 17.61
N PRO A 248 28.55 -10.65 17.24
CA PRO A 248 29.59 -9.63 17.24
C PRO A 248 29.23 -8.41 16.40
N LYS A 249 29.63 -7.22 16.86
CA LYS A 249 29.36 -5.93 16.19
C LYS A 249 29.72 -5.93 14.72
N THR A 250 30.95 -6.30 14.41
CA THR A 250 31.48 -6.28 13.03
C THR A 250 30.73 -7.24 12.12
N THR A 251 30.38 -8.42 12.63
CA THR A 251 29.55 -9.40 11.92
C THR A 251 28.17 -8.83 11.60
N LEU A 252 27.47 -8.30 12.62
CA LEU A 252 26.13 -7.74 12.40
C LEU A 252 26.16 -6.56 11.42
N GLU A 253 27.11 -5.64 11.58
CA GLU A 253 27.24 -4.48 10.70
C GLU A 253 27.46 -4.89 9.24
N ASN A 254 28.36 -5.84 8.98
CA ASN A 254 28.63 -6.35 7.64
C ASN A 254 27.39 -7.06 7.08
N THR A 255 26.72 -7.90 7.88
CA THR A 255 25.48 -8.56 7.48
C THR A 255 24.39 -7.55 7.11
N LEU A 256 24.17 -6.51 7.92
CA LEU A 256 23.15 -5.49 7.62
C LEU A 256 23.47 -4.73 6.33
N LYS A 257 24.74 -4.34 6.11
CA LYS A 257 25.16 -3.70 4.85
C LYS A 257 25.02 -4.63 3.64
N TYR A 258 25.18 -5.94 3.82
CA TYR A 258 25.06 -6.92 2.76
C TYR A 258 23.61 -7.07 2.23
N HIS A 259 22.61 -6.66 3.01
CA HIS A 259 21.20 -6.64 2.59
C HIS A 259 20.80 -5.37 1.84
N VAL A 260 21.70 -4.39 1.70
CA VAL A 260 21.41 -3.08 1.14
C VAL A 260 22.18 -2.92 -0.16
N VAL A 261 21.53 -2.40 -1.19
CA VAL A 261 22.14 -1.87 -2.41
C VAL A 261 21.94 -0.36 -2.41
N THR A 262 22.98 0.38 -2.76
CA THR A 262 22.95 1.85 -2.80
C THR A 262 22.96 2.39 -4.23
N GLY A 263 22.34 3.54 -4.46
CA GLY A 263 22.30 4.22 -5.75
C GLY A 263 21.41 3.54 -6.81
N ALA A 264 20.57 2.57 -6.43
CA ALA A 264 19.71 1.86 -7.35
C ALA A 264 18.35 1.50 -6.71
N ASN A 265 17.25 1.88 -7.38
CA ASN A 265 15.87 1.50 -7.04
C ASN A 265 15.46 0.27 -7.87
N VAL A 266 16.01 -0.91 -7.56
CA VAL A 266 15.88 -2.12 -8.37
C VAL A 266 14.54 -2.79 -8.10
N GLY A 267 13.62 -2.69 -9.06
CA GLY A 267 12.32 -3.37 -9.04
C GLY A 267 12.41 -4.85 -9.42
N SER A 268 11.36 -5.62 -9.12
CA SER A 268 11.26 -7.02 -9.56
C SER A 268 11.40 -7.17 -11.09
N ASN A 269 10.86 -6.23 -11.84
CA ASN A 269 10.95 -6.16 -13.30
C ASN A 269 12.36 -5.87 -13.82
N ASN A 270 13.29 -5.43 -12.97
CA ASN A 270 14.69 -5.25 -13.32
C ASN A 270 15.53 -6.51 -13.05
N LEU A 271 14.98 -7.51 -12.35
CA LEU A 271 15.70 -8.72 -12.00
C LEU A 271 15.84 -9.65 -13.21
N THR A 272 17.08 -10.04 -13.53
CA THR A 272 17.39 -11.00 -14.57
C THR A 272 18.04 -12.25 -13.99
N ASN A 273 17.93 -13.38 -14.70
CA ASN A 273 18.48 -14.64 -14.23
C ASN A 273 20.00 -14.60 -14.19
N ASN A 274 20.60 -15.08 -13.11
CA ASN A 274 22.04 -15.02 -12.82
C ASN A 274 22.62 -13.60 -12.70
N MET A 275 21.80 -12.60 -12.37
CA MET A 275 22.27 -11.25 -12.11
C MET A 275 23.14 -11.21 -10.85
N MET A 276 24.34 -10.65 -10.96
CA MET A 276 25.17 -10.31 -9.79
C MET A 276 24.83 -8.91 -9.30
N VAL A 277 24.54 -8.76 -8.01
CA VAL A 277 24.11 -7.50 -7.41
C VAL A 277 25.14 -7.04 -6.37
N PRO A 278 25.81 -5.90 -6.57
CA PRO A 278 26.72 -5.34 -5.58
C PRO A 278 25.96 -4.82 -4.36
N THR A 279 26.51 -5.04 -3.18
CA THR A 279 25.92 -4.64 -1.90
C THR A 279 26.67 -3.45 -1.31
N PHE A 280 26.04 -2.77 -0.35
CA PHE A 280 26.65 -1.67 0.39
C PHE A 280 27.83 -2.11 1.25
N GLN A 281 27.93 -3.40 1.57
CA GLN A 281 29.07 -3.98 2.28
C GLN A 281 30.33 -4.06 1.39
N GLY A 282 30.16 -4.08 0.05
CA GLY A 282 31.23 -4.21 -0.94
C GLY A 282 31.24 -5.57 -1.67
N GLY A 283 30.70 -6.62 -1.05
CA GLY A 283 30.46 -7.93 -1.70
C GLY A 283 29.25 -7.91 -2.65
N SER A 284 28.95 -9.05 -3.26
CA SER A 284 27.81 -9.20 -4.18
C SER A 284 27.13 -10.55 -4.00
N PHE A 285 25.81 -10.61 -4.19
CA PHE A 285 25.06 -11.87 -4.25
C PHE A 285 24.49 -12.10 -5.65
N LYS A 286 24.06 -13.34 -5.91
CA LYS A 286 23.44 -13.72 -7.19
C LYS A 286 21.92 -13.78 -7.07
N ILE A 287 21.21 -13.19 -8.01
CA ILE A 287 19.77 -13.33 -8.18
C ILE A 287 19.49 -14.41 -9.24
N THR A 288 18.58 -15.33 -8.93
CA THR A 288 18.05 -16.35 -9.84
C THR A 288 16.54 -16.17 -9.93
N THR A 289 15.98 -16.21 -11.13
CA THR A 289 14.52 -16.06 -11.34
C THR A 289 13.86 -17.36 -11.82
N THR A 290 14.66 -18.37 -12.17
CA THR A 290 14.17 -19.71 -12.49
C THR A 290 13.54 -20.37 -11.26
N GLY A 291 12.25 -20.68 -11.33
CA GLY A 291 11.51 -21.28 -10.22
C GLY A 291 11.20 -20.30 -9.08
N GLY A 292 11.05 -19.00 -9.42
CA GLY A 292 10.79 -17.91 -8.48
C GLY A 292 12.04 -17.05 -8.24
N ALA A 293 11.83 -15.80 -7.79
CA ALA A 293 12.92 -14.88 -7.49
C ALA A 293 13.63 -15.29 -6.19
N LYS A 294 14.92 -15.60 -6.29
CA LYS A 294 15.76 -16.10 -5.21
C LYS A 294 17.10 -15.38 -5.20
N ILE A 295 17.69 -15.29 -4.02
CA ILE A 295 19.02 -14.77 -3.78
C ILE A 295 19.91 -15.92 -3.32
N THR A 296 21.09 -16.06 -3.91
CA THR A 296 22.17 -16.92 -3.43
C THR A 296 23.28 -16.03 -2.90
N ASP A 297 23.55 -16.10 -1.60
CA ASP A 297 24.64 -15.35 -0.96
C ASP A 297 26.01 -16.02 -1.14
N ASN A 298 27.06 -15.39 -0.60
CA ASN A 298 28.44 -15.87 -0.73
C ASN A 298 28.69 -17.21 -0.04
N ASN A 299 27.86 -17.57 0.94
CA ASN A 299 27.91 -18.83 1.65
C ASN A 299 27.06 -19.91 0.96
N ASN A 300 26.64 -19.67 -0.29
CA ASN A 300 25.76 -20.54 -1.09
C ASN A 300 24.39 -20.79 -0.44
N ARG A 301 23.96 -19.93 0.48
CA ARG A 301 22.64 -20.02 1.09
C ARG A 301 21.62 -19.42 0.13
N VAL A 302 20.52 -20.13 -0.06
CA VAL A 302 19.41 -19.66 -0.90
C VAL A 302 18.32 -19.05 -0.02
N SER A 303 17.92 -17.83 -0.34
CA SER A 303 16.76 -17.14 0.21
C SER A 303 15.74 -16.86 -0.90
N ASN A 304 14.45 -17.06 -0.61
CA ASN A 304 13.36 -16.66 -1.49
C ASN A 304 12.98 -15.20 -1.21
N ILE A 305 12.67 -14.47 -2.28
CA ILE A 305 12.05 -13.15 -2.19
C ILE A 305 10.53 -13.38 -2.10
N ILE A 306 9.95 -13.10 -0.94
CA ILE A 306 8.56 -13.45 -0.61
C ILE A 306 7.59 -12.28 -0.79
N VAL A 307 8.07 -11.05 -0.74
CA VAL A 307 7.33 -9.84 -1.12
C VAL A 307 8.25 -8.98 -1.95
N THR A 308 7.78 -8.54 -3.10
CA THR A 308 8.54 -7.62 -3.95
C THR A 308 7.92 -6.24 -3.92
N ASP A 309 8.71 -5.26 -4.34
CA ASP A 309 8.19 -4.00 -4.85
C ASP A 309 7.52 -3.06 -3.86
N VAL A 310 7.87 -3.15 -2.57
CA VAL A 310 7.42 -2.18 -1.58
C VAL A 310 8.17 -0.86 -1.79
N GLN A 311 7.57 0.05 -2.54
CA GLN A 311 8.16 1.30 -2.97
C GLN A 311 8.09 2.35 -1.87
N CYS A 312 9.24 2.90 -1.51
CA CYS A 312 9.41 3.98 -0.54
C CYS A 312 9.79 5.30 -1.27
N SER A 313 9.79 6.41 -0.52
CA SER A 313 10.25 7.71 -1.02
C SER A 313 11.74 7.74 -1.37
N ASN A 314 12.55 6.94 -0.66
CA ASN A 314 14.01 6.92 -0.76
C ASN A 314 14.58 5.57 -1.24
N GLY A 315 13.74 4.67 -1.75
CA GLY A 315 14.18 3.37 -2.25
C GLY A 315 13.04 2.36 -2.34
N ILE A 316 13.40 1.09 -2.29
CA ILE A 316 12.48 -0.05 -2.46
C ILE A 316 12.88 -1.18 -1.51
N ILE A 317 11.89 -1.89 -0.98
CA ILE A 317 12.08 -3.06 -0.12
C ILE A 317 11.57 -4.31 -0.85
N HIS A 318 12.36 -5.37 -0.77
CA HIS A 318 11.95 -6.74 -1.08
C HIS A 318 12.09 -7.58 0.18
N ALA A 319 11.01 -8.20 0.67
CA ALA A 319 11.08 -9.04 1.86
C ALA A 319 11.64 -10.42 1.51
N ILE A 320 12.49 -10.96 2.37
CA ILE A 320 13.14 -12.26 2.18
C ILE A 320 12.94 -13.19 3.38
N ASP A 321 12.99 -14.49 3.12
CA ASP A 321 12.73 -15.55 4.11
C ASP A 321 13.99 -16.08 4.82
N LYS A 322 15.18 -15.63 4.43
CA LYS A 322 16.45 -16.02 5.04
C LYS A 322 17.43 -14.85 5.05
N VAL A 323 18.17 -14.71 6.14
CA VAL A 323 19.23 -13.70 6.26
C VAL A 323 20.38 -14.04 5.31
N LEU A 324 20.79 -13.05 4.52
CA LEU A 324 21.93 -13.11 3.61
C LEU A 324 23.23 -12.91 4.40
N LEU A 325 24.21 -13.77 4.18
CA LEU A 325 25.51 -13.70 4.83
C LEU A 325 26.62 -13.36 3.81
N PRO A 326 27.46 -12.35 4.10
CA PRO A 326 28.57 -11.94 3.22
C PRO A 326 29.67 -13.00 3.10
#